data_AF-A0A4Y2KCX7-F1
#
_entry.id   AF-A0A4Y2KCX7-F1
#
_cell.length_a   1.000
_cell.length_b   1.000
_cell.length_c   1.000
_cell.angle_alpha   90.00
_cell.angle_beta   90.00
_cell.angle_gamma   90.00
#
_symmetry.space_group_name_H-M   'P 1'
#
loop_
_entity.id
_entity.type
_entity.pdbx_description
1 polymer ?
#
loop_
_entity_poly.entity_id
_entity_poly.type
_entity_poly.pdbx_seq_one_letter_code
_entity_poly.pdbx_strand_id
1 'polypeptide(L)' 'MNSKLSSNKNLKQYFTSDAWTALSEYEKGRYENVQKNYEILKASGITPKIPEFMMNKFKRPMPNRNISGAGKQKSEI' A
#
# COMPACT_ATOMS: atom_id res chain seq x y z
N MET A 1 -25.01 2.61 15.85
CA MET A 1 -23.80 3.45 16.03
C MET A 1 -22.83 3.16 14.89
N ASN A 2 -23.03 3.83 13.77
CA ASN A 2 -22.22 3.79 12.56
C ASN A 2 -21.00 4.67 12.84
N SER A 3 -19.98 4.07 13.47
CA SER A 3 -18.68 4.70 13.64
C SER A 3 -18.12 5.00 12.26
N LYS A 4 -18.35 6.25 11.85
CA LYS A 4 -17.54 6.97 10.88
C LYS A 4 -16.10 6.50 11.12
N LEU A 5 -15.54 5.74 10.17
CA LEU A 5 -14.15 5.32 10.16
C LEU A 5 -13.31 6.59 9.89
N SER A 6 -13.43 7.55 10.81
CA SER A 6 -12.86 8.87 10.80
C SER A 6 -11.44 8.71 11.27
N SER A 7 -10.62 8.20 10.38
CA SER A 7 -9.18 8.25 10.48
C SER A 7 -8.65 8.03 9.08
N ASN A 8 -8.96 8.96 8.18
CA ASN A 8 -8.05 9.30 7.09
C ASN A 8 -6.76 9.84 7.74
N LYS A 9 -6.01 8.98 8.46
CA LYS A 9 -4.68 9.30 8.93
C LYS A 9 -3.93 9.62 7.66
N ASN A 10 -3.44 10.85 7.60
CA ASN A 10 -2.85 11.43 6.41
C ASN A 10 -1.73 10.50 5.92
N LEU A 11 -1.98 9.75 4.84
CA LEU A 11 -1.07 8.71 4.34
C LEU A 11 0.34 9.27 4.10
N LYS A 12 0.40 10.52 3.63
CA LYS A 12 1.62 11.29 3.40
C LYS A 12 2.53 11.40 4.64
N GLN A 13 2.02 11.30 5.87
CA GLN A 13 2.84 11.35 7.09
C GLN A 13 3.86 10.20 7.19
N TYR A 14 3.58 9.07 6.53
CA TYR A 14 4.42 7.88 6.52
C TYR A 14 5.53 7.94 5.47
N PHE A 15 5.54 8.99 4.64
CA PHE A 15 6.51 9.20 3.56
C PHE A 15 7.32 10.46 3.82
N THR A 16 8.55 10.51 3.32
CA THR A 16 9.24 11.79 3.15
C THR A 16 8.55 12.58 2.04
N SER A 17 8.71 13.91 2.02
CA SER A 17 8.16 14.75 0.95
C SER A 17 8.54 14.24 -0.44
N ASP A 18 9.83 13.92 -0.65
CA ASP A 18 10.36 13.43 -1.93
C ASP A 18 9.85 12.03 -2.29
N ALA A 19 9.63 11.17 -1.29
CA ALA A 19 9.06 9.85 -1.54
C ALA A 19 7.60 9.98 -1.98
N TRP A 20 6.82 10.84 -1.32
CA TRP A 20 5.41 11.06 -1.62
C TRP A 20 5.16 11.71 -2.99
N THR A 21 5.94 12.74 -3.34
CA THR A 21 5.81 13.44 -4.62
C THR A 21 6.16 12.57 -5.81
N ALA A 22 6.99 11.57 -5.60
CA ALA A 22 7.42 10.66 -6.65
C ALA A 22 6.55 9.42 -6.80
N LEU A 23 5.53 9.23 -5.96
CA LEU A 23 4.52 8.19 -6.16
C LEU A 23 3.51 8.63 -7.24
N SER A 24 3.17 7.71 -8.12
CA SER A 24 2.01 7.85 -9.01
C SER A 24 0.70 7.79 -8.22
N GLU A 25 -0.40 8.28 -8.80
CA GLU A 25 -1.74 8.16 -8.20
C GLU A 25 -2.15 6.70 -7.97
N TYR A 26 -1.74 5.80 -8.87
CA TYR A 26 -1.96 4.37 -8.69
C TYR A 26 -1.26 3.83 -7.43
N GLU A 27 0.01 4.17 -7.23
CA GLU A 27 0.76 3.74 -6.05
C GLU A 27 0.17 4.32 -4.76
N LYS A 28 -0.21 5.60 -4.77
CA LYS A 28 -0.91 6.23 -3.63
C LYS A 28 -2.19 5.47 -3.28
N GLY A 29 -3.00 5.10 -4.27
CA GLY A 29 -4.19 4.27 -4.06
C GLY A 29 -3.89 2.88 -3.50
N ARG A 30 -2.78 2.25 -3.91
CA ARG A 30 -2.34 0.97 -3.34
C ARG A 30 -1.99 1.10 -1.86
N TYR A 31 -1.24 2.13 -1.48
CA TYR A 31 -0.89 2.38 -0.09
C TYR A 31 -2.11 2.74 0.78
N GLU A 32 -3.05 3.52 0.24
CA GLU A 32 -4.32 3.82 0.90
C GLU A 32 -5.12 2.54 1.20
N ASN A 33 -5.19 1.62 0.24
CA ASN A 33 -5.88 0.34 0.42
C ASN A 33 -5.21 -0.52 1.48
N VAL A 34 -3.88 -0.59 1.50
CA VAL A 34 -3.14 -1.34 2.54
C VAL A 34 -3.40 -0.73 3.92
N GLN A 35 -3.40 0.59 4.05
CA GLN A 35 -3.73 1.26 5.30
C GLN A 35 -5.16 0.98 5.76
N LYS A 36 -6.15 1.08 4.87
CA LYS A 36 -7.55 0.75 5.18
C LYS A 36 -7.69 -0.69 5.67
N ASN A 37 -7.09 -1.64 4.98
CA ASN A 37 -7.15 -3.05 5.37
C ASN A 37 -6.50 -3.29 6.74
N TYR A 38 -5.35 -2.67 7.01
CA TYR A 38 -4.69 -2.77 8.31
C TYR A 38 -5.59 -2.25 9.44
N GLU A 39 -6.22 -1.08 9.27
CA GLU A 39 -7.09 -0.50 10.29
C GLU A 39 -8.39 -1.31 10.47
N ILE A 40 -8.96 -1.88 9.40
CA ILE A 40 -10.12 -2.78 9.47
C ILE A 40 -9.77 -4.02 10.30
N LEU A 41 -8.66 -4.69 9.99
CA LEU A 41 -8.21 -5.87 10.73
C LEU A 41 -7.99 -5.54 12.21
N LYS A 42 -7.33 -4.41 12.49
CA LYS A 42 -7.11 -3.94 13.86
C LYS A 42 -8.44 -3.67 14.60
N ALA A 43 -9.40 -3.01 13.93
CA ALA A 43 -10.73 -2.73 14.49
C ALA A 43 -11.55 -4.01 14.72
N SER A 44 -11.30 -5.06 13.95
CA SER A 44 -11.90 -6.39 14.14
C SER A 44 -11.23 -7.21 15.26
N GLY A 45 -10.31 -6.61 16.04
CA GLY A 45 -9.61 -7.29 17.14
C GLY A 45 -8.49 -8.24 16.67
N ILE A 46 -8.18 -8.25 15.37
CA ILE A 46 -7.03 -8.97 14.83
C ILE A 46 -5.79 -8.13 15.08
N THR A 47 -4.65 -8.78 15.33
CA THR A 47 -3.34 -8.11 15.41
C THR A 47 -2.58 -8.30 14.10
N PRO A 48 -2.89 -7.53 13.03
CA PRO A 48 -2.18 -7.65 11.76
C PRO A 48 -0.74 -7.16 11.90
N LYS A 49 0.13 -7.69 11.04
CA LYS A 49 1.48 -7.14 10.87
C LYS A 49 1.39 -5.67 10.43
N ILE A 50 2.16 -4.80 11.08
CA ILE A 50 2.25 -3.39 10.71
C ILE A 50 2.86 -3.29 9.30
N PRO A 51 2.24 -2.57 8.35
CA PRO A 51 2.81 -2.36 7.03
C PRO A 51 4.17 -1.66 7.11
N GLU A 52 5.13 -2.10 6.28
CA GLU A 52 6.52 -1.62 6.32
C GLU A 52 6.62 -0.09 6.20
N PHE A 53 5.82 0.51 5.30
CA PHE A 53 5.81 1.96 5.10
C PHE A 53 5.32 2.74 6.32
N MET A 54 4.58 2.12 7.25
CA MET A 54 4.15 2.77 8.49
C MET A 54 5.19 2.66 9.62
N MET A 55 6.10 1.69 9.54
CA MET A 55 7.12 1.46 10.57
C MET A 55 8.32 2.39 10.40
N ASN A 56 8.77 2.57 9.16
CA ASN A 56 9.88 3.44 8.81
C ASN A 56 9.38 4.48 7.82
N LYS A 57 9.68 5.77 8.04
CA LYS A 57 9.42 6.84 7.06
C LYS A 57 10.02 6.40 5.73
N PHE A 58 9.17 6.02 4.78
CA PHE A 58 9.57 5.22 3.63
C PHE A 58 10.56 6.01 2.77
N LYS A 59 11.85 5.66 2.86
CA LYS A 59 12.89 6.10 1.94
C LYS A 59 12.97 5.03 0.87
N ARG A 60 12.13 5.15 -0.16
CA ARG A 60 11.86 4.15 -1.22
C ARG A 60 12.91 3.03 -1.36
N PRO A 61 12.56 1.76 -1.07
CA PRO A 61 13.13 0.61 -1.76
C PRO A 61 12.33 0.36 -3.05
N MET A 62 12.99 0.71 -4.15
CA MET A 62 12.93 0.29 -5.56
C MET A 62 11.68 -0.37 -6.21
N PRO A 63 11.50 -0.12 -7.52
CA PRO A 63 10.56 -0.82 -8.38
C PRO A 63 11.07 -2.24 -8.69
N ASN A 64 10.18 -3.23 -8.74
CA ASN A 64 10.37 -4.35 -9.65
C ASN A 64 9.04 -4.85 -10.21
N ARG A 65 8.79 -4.50 -11.47
CA ARG A 65 7.74 -5.07 -12.33
C ARG A 65 8.15 -6.47 -12.77
N ASN A 66 8.25 -7.42 -11.87
CA ASN A 66 8.39 -8.83 -12.24
C ASN A 66 7.08 -9.57 -11.96
N ILE A 67 6.07 -9.30 -12.79
CA ILE A 67 5.04 -10.31 -13.10
C ILE A 67 5.69 -11.25 -14.14
N SER A 68 6.68 -12.02 -13.72
CA SER A 68 7.14 -13.20 -14.46
C SER A 68 6.22 -14.34 -14.06
N GLY A 69 5.12 -14.54 -14.80
CA GLY A 69 4.24 -15.68 -14.54
C GLY A 69 2.81 -15.55 -15.05
N ALA A 70 2.62 -15.35 -16.35
CA ALA A 70 1.42 -15.83 -17.05
C ALA A 70 1.69 -15.94 -18.56
N GLY A 71 2.16 -17.12 -18.99
CA GLY A 71 1.94 -17.66 -20.33
C GLY A 71 2.69 -17.02 -21.49
N LYS A 72 3.92 -17.49 -21.75
CA LYS A 72 4.32 -17.74 -23.14
C LYS A 72 3.36 -18.81 -23.69
N GLN A 73 2.42 -18.45 -24.55
CA GLN A 73 1.99 -19.39 -25.58
C GLN A 73 2.81 -19.09 -26.84
N LYS A 74 3.64 -20.07 -27.15
CA LYS A 74 4.40 -20.18 -28.38
C LYS A 74 3.42 -20.35 -29.55
N SER A 75 3.82 -19.76 -30.67
CA SER A 75 3.57 -20.17 -32.05
C SER A 75 2.95 -21.56 -32.30
N GLU A 76 1.88 -21.58 -33.09
CA GLU A 76 1.43 -22.59 -34.07
C GLU A 76 0.11 -22.01 -34.65
N ILE A 77 -0.15 -21.80 -35.94
CA ILE A 77 0.37 -22.24 -37.26
C ILE A 77 0.22 -21.06 -38.23
#